data_AF-A0A4P7RVV0-F1
#
_entry.id   AF-A0A4P7RVV0-F1
#
_cell.length_a   1.000
_cell.length_b   1.000
_cell.length_c   1.000
_cell.angle_alpha   90.00
_cell.angle_beta   90.00
_cell.angle_gamma   90.00
#
_symmetry.space_group_name_H-M   'P 1'
#
loop_
_entity.id
_entity.type
_entity.pdbx_description
1 polymer ?
#
loop_
_entity_poly.entity_id
_entity_poly.type
_entity_poly.pdbx_seq_one_letter_code
_entity_poly.pdbx_strand_id
1 'polypeptide(L)'
;MKGDIVSYRARQVTALLCLEPGTEGFEMNDVPGLGVMNLIEAQEASDVSAINGILSLANILRKRGLLSDAEASAMYESMSLPLGLPKYAENPDVQDLQSNLDRLFAVVMQPK
;
A
#
# COMPACT_ATOMS: atom_id res chain seq x y z
N MET A 1 8.66 -25.72 -9.46
CA MET A 1 9.61 -24.67 -9.07
C MET A 1 8.84 -23.52 -8.44
N LYS A 2 8.65 -23.56 -7.11
CA LYS A 2 8.05 -22.48 -6.31
C LYS A 2 9.22 -21.76 -5.62
N GLY A 3 9.93 -20.95 -6.39
CA GLY A 3 10.98 -20.07 -5.89
C GLY A 3 10.42 -18.66 -5.84
N ASP A 4 9.86 -18.29 -4.70
CA ASP A 4 9.77 -16.95 -4.13
C ASP A 4 9.52 -15.77 -5.09
N ILE A 5 8.26 -15.62 -5.49
CA ILE A 5 7.71 -14.36 -6.04
C ILE A 5 8.02 -13.17 -5.11
N VAL A 6 8.06 -13.41 -3.79
CA VAL A 6 8.42 -12.41 -2.77
C VAL A 6 9.89 -11.96 -2.91
N SER A 7 10.80 -12.90 -3.20
CA SER A 7 12.23 -12.60 -3.40
C SER A 7 12.49 -11.87 -4.72
N TYR A 8 11.65 -12.10 -5.73
CA TYR A 8 11.70 -11.36 -6.99
C TYR A 8 11.20 -9.91 -6.82
N ARG A 9 10.09 -9.72 -6.10
CA ARG A 9 9.53 -8.40 -5.81
C ARG A 9 10.44 -7.54 -4.93
N ALA A 10 11.03 -8.11 -3.88
CA ALA A 10 11.99 -7.40 -3.03
C ALA A 10 13.23 -6.94 -3.83
N ARG A 11 13.74 -7.79 -4.73
CA ARG A 11 14.89 -7.45 -5.59
C ARG A 11 14.58 -6.35 -6.60
N GLN A 12 13.38 -6.32 -7.18
CA GLN A 12 13.01 -5.27 -8.13
C GLN A 12 12.76 -3.91 -7.48
N VAL A 13 12.17 -3.89 -6.27
CA VAL A 13 12.01 -2.64 -5.50
C VAL A 13 13.37 -2.06 -5.09
N THR A 14 14.32 -2.89 -4.69
CA THR A 14 15.70 -2.45 -4.43
C THR A 14 16.38 -1.93 -5.70
N ALA A 15 16.18 -2.57 -6.85
CA ALA A 15 16.76 -2.10 -8.12
C ALA A 15 16.23 -0.73 -8.56
N LEU A 16 14.94 -0.43 -8.33
CA LEU A 16 14.33 0.88 -8.60
C LEU A 16 14.84 1.98 -7.67
N LEU A 17 15.23 1.64 -6.44
CA LEU A 17 15.75 2.59 -5.44
C LEU A 17 17.29 2.79 -5.53
N CYS A 18 18.01 1.98 -6.30
CA CYS A 18 19.47 2.01 -6.42
C CYS A 18 19.99 2.58 -7.75
N LEU A 19 19.15 3.23 -8.57
CA LEU A 19 19.64 3.93 -9.76
C LEU A 19 20.37 5.22 -9.36
N GLU A 20 21.68 5.10 -9.13
CA GLU A 20 22.56 6.27 -9.02
C GLU A 20 22.67 6.97 -10.39
N PRO A 21 22.62 8.31 -10.44
CA PRO A 21 22.76 9.04 -11.69
C PRO A 21 24.24 9.05 -12.08
N GLY A 22 24.65 8.17 -13.01
CA GLY A 22 25.96 8.32 -13.65
C GLY A 22 26.70 7.07 -14.10
N THR A 23 26.04 6.09 -14.73
CA THR A 23 26.79 5.04 -15.47
C THR A 23 26.38 5.05 -16.94
N GLU A 24 27.34 5.44 -17.78
CA GLU A 24 27.25 5.45 -19.23
C GLU A 24 27.08 4.01 -19.76
N GLY A 25 26.16 3.84 -20.73
CA GLY A 25 26.11 2.64 -21.56
C GLY A 25 25.09 1.57 -21.16
N PHE A 26 23.81 1.92 -21.04
CA PHE A 26 22.72 0.97 -21.28
C PHE A 26 21.79 1.60 -22.32
N GLU A 27 21.70 1.01 -23.51
CA GLU A 27 20.79 1.48 -24.56
C GLU A 27 19.35 1.48 -24.03
N MET A 28 18.83 2.68 -23.84
CA MET A 28 17.46 3.00 -23.46
C MET A 28 16.55 2.82 -24.68
N ASN A 29 16.41 1.59 -25.20
CA ASN A 29 15.50 1.33 -26.32
C ASN A 29 14.52 0.18 -26.14
N ASP A 30 14.59 -0.62 -25.06
CA ASP A 30 13.63 -1.71 -24.85
C ASP A 30 13.31 -1.97 -23.35
N VAL A 31 12.88 -0.94 -22.62
CA VAL A 31 11.97 -1.19 -21.48
C VAL A 31 10.56 -1.00 -22.04
N PRO A 32 9.82 -2.08 -22.35
CA PRO A 32 8.49 -1.93 -22.95
C PRO A 32 7.64 -1.14 -21.96
N GLY A 33 6.98 -0.07 -22.39
CA GLY A 33 6.06 0.69 -21.53
C GLY A 33 5.00 -0.19 -20.84
N LEU A 34 4.73 -1.37 -21.40
CA LEU A 34 3.93 -2.44 -20.81
C LEU A 34 4.49 -2.99 -19.49
N GLY A 35 5.82 -3.07 -19.34
CA GLY A 35 6.49 -3.52 -18.11
C GLY A 35 6.29 -2.53 -16.96
N VAL A 36 6.33 -1.22 -17.24
CA VAL A 36 6.11 -0.18 -16.23
C VAL A 36 4.64 -0.10 -15.82
N MET A 37 3.71 -0.17 -16.78
CA MET A 37 2.27 -0.22 -16.48
C MET A 37 1.89 -1.45 -15.64
N ASN A 38 2.40 -2.64 -15.99
CA ASN A 38 2.17 -3.85 -15.21
C ASN A 38 2.73 -3.76 -13.78
N LEU A 39 3.82 -3.01 -13.56
CA LEU A 39 4.38 -2.78 -12.23
C LEU A 39 3.54 -1.82 -11.40
N ILE A 40 2.96 -0.79 -12.02
CA ILE A 40 2.03 0.14 -11.36
C ILE A 40 0.76 -0.62 -10.94
N GLU A 41 0.14 -1.36 -11.86
CA GLU A 41 -1.06 -2.16 -11.56
C GLU A 41 -0.77 -3.24 -10.49
N ALA A 42 0.40 -3.88 -10.55
CA ALA A 42 0.81 -4.85 -9.53
C ALA A 42 1.06 -4.20 -8.16
N GLN A 43 1.55 -2.96 -8.14
CA GLN A 43 1.75 -2.17 -6.92
C GLN A 43 0.39 -1.77 -6.32
N GLU A 44 -0.53 -1.25 -7.14
CA GLU A 44 -1.90 -0.92 -6.72
C GLU A 44 -2.62 -2.15 -6.15
N ALA A 45 -2.55 -3.29 -6.84
CA ALA A 45 -3.14 -4.54 -6.36
C ALA A 45 -2.49 -5.02 -5.05
N SER A 46 -1.18 -4.80 -4.88
CA SER A 46 -0.46 -5.11 -3.64
C SER A 46 -0.91 -4.22 -2.48
N ASP A 47 -1.07 -2.92 -2.72
CA ASP A 47 -1.47 -1.95 -1.71
C ASP A 47 -2.92 -2.20 -1.26
N VAL A 48 -3.83 -2.47 -2.20
CA VAL A 48 -5.22 -2.88 -1.89
C VAL A 48 -5.24 -4.18 -1.08
N SER A 49 -4.43 -5.18 -1.46
CA SER A 49 -4.34 -6.45 -0.71
C SER A 49 -3.80 -6.25 0.71
N ALA A 50 -2.79 -5.40 0.88
CA ALA A 50 -2.19 -5.13 2.19
C ALA A 50 -3.19 -4.42 3.12
N ILE A 51 -3.86 -3.38 2.62
CA ILE A 51 -4.89 -2.64 3.37
C ILE A 51 -6.01 -3.58 3.81
N ASN A 52 -6.56 -4.38 2.89
CA ASN A 52 -7.63 -5.34 3.20
C ASN A 52 -7.18 -6.40 4.23
N GLY A 53 -5.95 -6.88 4.13
CA GLY A 53 -5.37 -7.83 5.09
C GLY A 53 -5.28 -7.26 6.50
N ILE A 54 -4.78 -6.03 6.63
CA ILE A 54 -4.65 -5.31 7.92
C ILE A 54 -6.03 -5.12 8.55
N LEU A 55 -7.02 -4.69 7.78
CA LEU A 55 -8.38 -4.44 8.26
C LEU A 55 -9.09 -5.73 8.69
N SER A 56 -8.94 -6.80 7.91
CA SER A 56 -9.49 -8.12 8.28
C SER A 56 -8.90 -8.59 9.61
N LEU A 57 -7.59 -8.42 9.80
CA LEU A 57 -6.92 -8.76 11.05
C LEU A 57 -7.43 -7.89 12.21
N ALA A 58 -7.52 -6.58 12.03
CA ALA A 58 -8.04 -5.65 13.04
C ALA A 58 -9.46 -6.04 13.49
N ASN A 59 -10.35 -6.38 12.55
CA ASN A 59 -11.71 -6.83 12.85
C ASN A 59 -11.72 -8.14 13.66
N ILE A 60 -10.87 -9.11 13.31
CA ILE A 60 -10.74 -10.38 14.05
C ILE A 60 -10.25 -10.12 15.49
N LEU A 61 -9.22 -9.28 15.65
CA LEU A 61 -8.66 -8.97 16.96
C LEU A 61 -9.66 -8.21 17.85
N ARG A 62 -10.37 -7.23 17.28
CA ARG A 62 -11.41 -6.48 18.00
C ARG A 62 -12.56 -7.37 18.46
N LYS A 63 -13.06 -8.25 17.58
CA LYS A 63 -14.09 -9.25 17.94
C LYS A 63 -13.66 -10.15 19.09
N ARG A 64 -12.38 -10.53 19.13
CA ARG A 64 -11.79 -11.36 20.20
C ARG A 64 -11.44 -10.57 21.47
N GLY A 65 -11.64 -9.26 21.49
CA GLY A 65 -11.27 -8.39 22.62
C GLY A 65 -9.75 -8.21 22.79
N LEU A 66 -8.97 -8.52 21.75
CA LEU A 66 -7.51 -8.37 21.70
C LEU A 66 -7.07 -7.02 21.13
N LEU A 67 -8.01 -6.25 20.59
CA LEU A 67 -7.83 -4.89 20.13
C LEU A 67 -8.96 -4.05 20.74
N SER A 68 -8.60 -3.05 21.53
CA SER A 68 -9.54 -2.07 22.08
C SER A 68 -9.98 -1.06 21.01
N ASP A 69 -11.06 -0.34 21.28
CA ASP A 69 -11.53 0.73 20.40
C ASP A 69 -10.48 1.84 20.26
N ALA A 70 -9.73 2.14 21.33
CA ALA A 70 -8.64 3.12 21.29
C ALA A 70 -7.49 2.66 20.39
N GLU A 71 -7.09 1.39 20.46
CA GLU A 71 -6.04 0.84 19.60
C GLU A 71 -6.51 0.75 18.15
N ALA A 72 -7.77 0.40 17.90
CA ALA A 72 -8.35 0.40 16.56
C ALA A 72 -8.40 1.82 15.96
N SER A 73 -8.79 2.83 16.74
CA SER A 73 -8.74 4.23 16.32
C SER A 73 -7.30 4.70 16.03
N ALA A 74 -6.33 4.34 16.88
CA ALA A 74 -4.93 4.68 16.67
C ALA A 74 -4.35 4.04 15.38
N MET A 75 -4.80 2.82 15.04
CA MET A 75 -4.46 2.19 13.76
C MET A 75 -4.99 2.99 12.58
N TYR A 76 -6.25 3.45 12.64
CA TYR A 76 -6.82 4.31 11.61
C TYR A 76 -6.02 5.59 11.44
N GLU A 77 -5.75 6.31 12.54
CA GLU A 77 -4.97 7.55 12.51
C GLU A 77 -3.58 7.37 11.89
N SER A 78 -2.89 6.29 12.25
CA SER A 78 -1.57 5.97 11.68
C SER A 78 -1.63 5.69 10.18
N MET A 79 -2.74 5.13 9.68
CA MET A 79 -2.93 4.82 8.27
C MET A 79 -3.41 6.04 7.48
N SER A 80 -4.16 6.97 8.09
CA SER A 80 -4.69 8.17 7.45
C SER A 80 -3.70 9.35 7.43
N LEU A 81 -2.85 9.47 8.46
CA LEU A 81 -1.88 10.58 8.60
C LEU A 81 -1.00 10.82 7.35
N PRO A 82 -0.42 9.78 6.73
CA PRO A 82 0.39 9.96 5.52
C PRO A 82 -0.41 10.50 4.32
N LEU A 83 -1.70 10.17 4.22
CA LEU A 83 -2.59 10.59 3.14
C LEU A 83 -3.08 12.04 3.34
N GLY A 84 -3.19 12.50 4.59
CA GLY A 84 -3.57 13.87 4.94
C GLY A 84 -2.46 14.93 4.85
N LEU A 85 -1.27 14.57 4.34
CA LEU A 85 -0.17 15.53 4.22
C LEU A 85 -0.48 16.63 3.18
N PRO A 86 -0.08 17.89 3.41
CA PRO A 86 -0.42 19.02 2.51
C PRO A 86 -0.02 18.80 1.04
N LYS A 87 1.07 18.06 0.79
CA LYS A 87 1.54 17.72 -0.56
C LYS A 87 0.56 16.88 -1.39
N TYR A 88 -0.42 16.24 -0.74
CA TYR A 88 -1.42 15.40 -1.40
C TYR A 88 -2.82 16.01 -1.41
N ALA A 89 -2.99 17.22 -0.87
CA ALA A 89 -4.30 17.84 -0.69
C ALA A 89 -5.08 18.01 -2.00
N GLU A 90 -4.39 18.23 -3.12
CA GLU A 90 -4.99 18.39 -4.46
C GLU A 90 -4.94 17.13 -5.32
N ASN A 91 -4.50 15.99 -4.77
CA ASN A 91 -4.43 14.74 -5.52
C ASN A 91 -5.74 13.95 -5.35
N PRO A 92 -6.57 13.80 -6.41
CA PRO A 92 -7.86 13.11 -6.32
C PRO A 92 -7.71 11.61 -6.00
N ASP A 93 -6.67 10.95 -6.49
CA ASP A 93 -6.43 9.52 -6.22
C ASP A 93 -6.13 9.28 -4.74
N VAL A 94 -5.41 10.21 -4.09
CA VAL A 94 -5.15 10.15 -2.64
C VAL A 94 -6.43 10.41 -1.84
N GLN A 95 -7.32 11.28 -2.32
CA GLN A 95 -8.62 11.52 -1.68
C GLN A 95 -9.55 10.30 -1.78
N ASP A 96 -9.51 9.58 -2.90
CA ASP A 96 -10.25 8.33 -3.09
C ASP A 96 -9.72 7.22 -2.19
N LEU A 97 -8.39 7.11 -2.05
CA LEU A 97 -7.76 6.17 -1.11
C LEU A 97 -8.14 6.47 0.35
N GLN A 98 -8.10 7.75 0.75
CA GLN A 98 -8.55 8.16 2.09
C GLN A 98 -10.02 7.79 2.31
N SER A 99 -10.88 8.10 1.35
CA SER A 99 -12.32 7.77 1.43
C SER A 99 -12.58 6.27 1.55
N ASN A 100 -11.78 5.44 0.87
CA ASN A 100 -11.86 3.99 0.98
C ASN A 100 -11.39 3.49 2.35
N LEU A 101 -10.31 4.06 2.88
CA LEU A 101 -9.81 3.75 4.22
C LEU A 101 -10.87 4.07 5.29
N ASP A 102 -11.52 5.23 5.18
CA ASP A 102 -12.58 5.69 6.10
C ASP A 102 -13.75 4.69 6.15
N ARG A 103 -14.23 4.26 4.97
CA ARG A 103 -15.33 3.29 4.87
C ARG A 103 -14.96 1.95 5.50
N LEU A 104 -13.75 1.48 5.26
CA LEU A 104 -13.30 0.20 5.78
C LEU A 104 -13.12 0.25 7.31
N PHE A 105 -12.56 1.33 7.84
CA PHE A 105 -12.43 1.49 9.29
C PHE A 105 -13.77 1.72 9.98
N ALA A 106 -14.74 2.38 9.33
CA ALA A 106 -16.09 2.48 9.87
C ALA A 106 -16.69 1.10 10.15
N VAL A 107 -16.46 0.12 9.27
CA VAL A 107 -16.87 -1.29 9.50
C VAL A 107 -16.12 -1.90 10.67
N VAL A 108 -14.80 -1.67 10.77
CA VAL A 108 -13.99 -2.16 11.89
C VAL A 108 -14.46 -1.57 13.22
N MET A 109 -14.97 -0.33 13.24
CA MET A 109 -15.37 0.42 14.44
C MET A 109 -16.83 0.25 14.85
N GLN A 110 -17.67 -0.44 14.06
CA GLN A 110 -19.08 -0.69 14.40
C GLN A 110 -19.23 -1.31 15.80
N PRO A 111 -20.20 -0.88 16.63
CA PRO A 111 -20.45 -1.48 17.93
C PRO A 111 -20.64 -3.01 17.83
N LYS A 112 -20.13 -3.75 18.82
CA LYS A 112 -20.26 -5.21 18.90
C LYS A 112 -21.71 -5.66 19.08
#